data_AF-A0A523JGN0-F1
#
_entry.id   AF-A0A523JGN0-F1
#
_cell.length_a   1.000
_cell.length_b   1.000
_cell.length_c   1.000
_cell.angle_alpha   90.00
_cell.angle_beta   90.00
_cell.angle_gamma   90.00
#
_symmetry.space_group_name_H-M   'P 1'
#
loop_
_entity.id
_entity.type
_entity.pdbx_description
1 polymer ?
#
loop_
_entity_poly.entity_id
_entity_poly.type
_entity_poly.pdbx_seq_one_letter_code
_entity_poly.pdbx_strand_id
1 'polypeptide(L)'
;MLRQKKAILVFGLGLGYHLKELVSFLKNQWGNDFLIAVIEPLEQTVTECEKLGLLPPENVLIFSGMEISELYANQAFTEFLLKKPGILPHPPSLSFFNDYFKDLMLQRAKKKLKNTIDLIENPEIKKYLSAFSGDLSLDSFFSGQLAHKTPLNSPYDFLFHALRGIKERV
;
A
#
# COMPACT_ATOMS: atom_id res chain seq x y z
N MET A 1 19.35 -8.85 5.79
CA MET A 1 18.05 -8.25 5.37
C MET A 1 18.24 -7.01 4.50
N LEU A 2 18.88 -5.93 4.98
CA LEU A 2 19.08 -4.67 4.21
C LEU A 2 19.91 -4.83 2.92
N ARG A 3 20.83 -5.81 2.86
CA ARG A 3 21.66 -6.08 1.67
C ARG A 3 20.93 -6.81 0.53
N GLN A 4 19.68 -7.18 0.71
CA GLN A 4 18.92 -7.99 -0.27
C GLN A 4 17.62 -7.30 -0.74
N LYS A 5 17.27 -6.15 -0.14
CA LYS A 5 16.01 -5.47 -0.37
C LYS A 5 16.29 -4.01 -0.74
N LYS A 6 15.82 -3.58 -1.91
CA LYS A 6 15.86 -2.18 -2.36
C LYS A 6 14.69 -1.35 -1.82
N ALA A 7 13.61 -2.00 -1.39
CA ALA A 7 12.48 -1.36 -0.74
C ALA A 7 12.50 -1.68 0.76
N ILE A 8 12.51 -0.66 1.63
CA ILE A 8 12.55 -0.81 3.09
C ILE A 8 11.39 -0.05 3.74
N LEU A 9 10.58 -0.76 4.53
CA LEU A 9 9.51 -0.20 5.34
C LEU A 9 10.02 0.05 6.76
N VAL A 10 9.96 1.27 7.23
CA VAL A 10 10.40 1.67 8.58
C VAL A 10 9.18 1.90 9.46
N PHE A 11 9.17 1.26 10.63
CA PHE A 11 8.14 1.52 11.66
C PHE A 11 8.67 2.57 12.63
N GLY A 12 8.15 3.79 12.50
CA GLY A 12 8.52 4.94 13.30
C GLY A 12 9.62 5.81 12.69
N LEU A 13 9.40 7.12 12.76
CA LEU A 13 10.35 8.15 12.34
C LEU A 13 11.31 8.56 13.46
N GLY A 14 10.85 8.57 14.73
CA GLY A 14 11.65 9.10 15.84
C GLY A 14 12.16 10.51 15.54
N LEU A 15 13.45 10.77 15.74
CA LEU A 15 14.11 12.04 15.36
C LEU A 15 14.76 12.01 13.96
N GLY A 16 14.47 10.99 13.14
CA GLY A 16 14.94 10.90 11.75
C GLY A 16 16.42 10.55 11.54
N TYR A 17 17.27 10.52 12.59
CA TYR A 17 18.70 10.23 12.45
C TYR A 17 18.98 8.86 11.81
N HIS A 18 18.22 7.83 12.18
CA HIS A 18 18.38 6.50 11.59
C HIS A 18 18.03 6.46 10.11
N LEU A 19 17.16 7.35 9.63
CA LEU A 19 16.86 7.44 8.20
C LEU A 19 18.03 8.00 7.41
N LYS A 20 18.77 8.99 7.95
CA LYS A 20 19.98 9.51 7.29
C LYS A 20 21.03 8.40 7.14
N GLU A 21 21.26 7.63 8.19
CA GLU A 21 22.17 6.48 8.17
C GLU A 21 21.69 5.38 7.21
N LEU A 22 20.39 5.08 7.20
CA LEU A 22 19.80 4.09 6.30
C LEU A 22 19.92 4.52 4.83
N VAL A 23 19.64 5.80 4.52
CA VAL A 23 19.81 6.38 3.19
C VAL A 23 21.27 6.29 2.75
N SER A 24 22.21 6.69 3.61
CA SER A 24 23.65 6.58 3.33
C SER A 24 24.06 5.14 3.03
N PHE A 25 23.63 4.19 3.87
CA PHE A 25 23.90 2.77 3.68
C PHE A 25 23.34 2.22 2.36
N LEU A 26 22.07 2.51 2.06
CA LEU A 26 21.42 2.03 0.83
C LEU A 26 22.01 2.69 -0.41
N LYS A 27 22.39 3.97 -0.33
CA LYS A 27 23.04 4.69 -1.42
C LYS A 27 24.42 4.12 -1.75
N ASN A 28 25.20 3.76 -0.73
CA ASN A 28 26.48 3.08 -0.93
C ASN A 28 26.32 1.69 -1.57
N GLN A 29 25.21 1.02 -1.30
CA GLN A 29 24.95 -0.34 -1.79
C GLN A 29 24.31 -0.37 -3.19
N TRP A 30 23.41 0.58 -3.49
CA TRP A 30 22.50 0.53 -4.65
C TRP A 30 22.45 1.84 -5.46
N GLY A 31 23.28 2.84 -5.13
CA GLY A 31 23.16 4.17 -5.73
C GLY A 31 21.81 4.79 -5.40
N ASN A 32 21.11 5.36 -6.37
CA ASN A 32 19.77 5.92 -6.16
C ASN A 32 18.64 4.89 -6.36
N ASP A 33 18.96 3.63 -6.65
CA ASP A 33 17.97 2.57 -6.92
C ASP A 33 17.52 1.87 -5.62
N PHE A 34 16.85 2.64 -4.77
CA PHE A 34 16.19 2.16 -3.55
C PHE A 34 15.01 3.06 -3.19
N LEU A 35 14.13 2.56 -2.33
CA LEU A 35 12.98 3.31 -1.82
C LEU A 35 12.74 2.97 -0.35
N ILE A 36 12.54 3.99 0.46
CA ILE A 36 12.20 3.84 1.86
C ILE A 36 10.77 4.37 2.05
N ALA A 37 9.94 3.62 2.75
CA ALA A 37 8.67 4.13 3.28
C ALA A 37 8.75 4.15 4.79
N VAL A 38 8.26 5.21 5.42
CA VAL A 38 8.23 5.40 6.87
C VAL A 38 6.78 5.53 7.28
N ILE A 39 6.37 4.79 8.30
CA ILE A 39 5.07 4.95 8.94
C ILE A 39 5.29 5.56 10.31
N GLU A 40 4.74 6.75 10.54
CA GLU A 40 4.84 7.48 11.80
C GLU A 40 3.43 7.83 12.32
N PRO A 41 2.94 7.18 13.39
CA PRO A 41 1.60 7.44 13.90
C PRO A 41 1.34 8.90 14.29
N LEU A 42 2.35 9.69 14.65
CA LEU A 42 2.18 11.10 15.03
C LEU A 42 2.69 12.07 13.97
N GLU A 43 1.79 12.82 13.34
CA GLU A 43 2.12 13.90 12.39
C GLU A 43 3.03 14.98 13.01
N GLN A 44 2.88 15.23 14.31
CA GLN A 44 3.70 16.19 15.06
C GLN A 44 5.19 15.84 15.00
N THR A 45 5.53 14.54 15.05
CA THR A 45 6.91 14.07 14.96
C THR A 45 7.55 14.39 13.61
N VAL A 46 6.78 14.28 12.52
CA VAL A 46 7.25 14.67 11.18
C VAL A 46 7.48 16.17 11.11
N THR A 47 6.51 16.96 11.58
CA THR A 47 6.60 18.43 11.61
C THR A 47 7.83 18.92 12.37
N GLU A 48 8.16 18.29 13.50
CA GLU A 48 9.37 18.63 14.27
C GLU A 48 10.66 18.27 13.52
N CYS A 49 10.71 17.10 12.89
CA CYS A 49 11.85 16.69 12.08
C CYS A 49 12.08 17.63 10.88
N GLU A 50 11.01 18.11 10.24
CA GLU A 50 11.09 19.11 9.16
C GLU A 50 11.68 20.42 9.65
N LYS A 51 11.17 20.97 10.75
CA LYS A 51 11.67 22.21 11.35
C LYS A 51 13.15 22.15 11.71
N LEU A 52 13.62 20.97 12.09
CA LEU A 52 15.01 20.72 12.46
C LEU A 52 15.91 20.32 11.27
N GLY A 53 15.38 20.22 10.05
CA GLY A 53 16.16 19.78 8.87
C GLY A 53 16.67 18.33 9.00
N LEU A 54 15.91 17.49 9.70
CA LEU A 54 16.28 16.10 9.97
C LEU A 54 15.73 15.11 8.94
N LEU A 55 14.76 15.52 8.13
CA LEU A 55 14.24 14.66 7.07
C LEU A 55 15.25 14.54 5.91
N PRO A 56 15.47 13.32 5.39
CA PRO A 56 16.30 13.11 4.22
C PRO A 56 15.62 13.68 2.95
N PRO A 57 16.39 14.19 1.99
CA PRO A 57 15.83 14.93 0.85
C PRO A 57 15.27 14.05 -0.28
N GLU A 58 15.66 12.77 -0.38
CA GLU A 58 15.36 11.93 -1.55
C GLU A 58 15.04 10.47 -1.17
N ASN A 59 14.25 9.78 -2.00
CA ASN A 59 13.92 8.34 -1.90
C ASN A 59 13.23 7.89 -0.60
N VAL A 60 12.61 8.81 0.14
CA VAL A 60 11.85 8.51 1.35
C VAL A 60 10.41 8.99 1.19
N LEU A 61 9.47 8.07 1.38
CA LEU A 61 8.03 8.34 1.51
C LEU A 61 7.69 8.31 2.99
N ILE A 62 7.03 9.34 3.49
CA ILE A 62 6.59 9.41 4.89
C ILE A 62 5.07 9.41 4.90
N PHE A 63 4.50 8.41 5.56
CA PHE A 63 3.08 8.33 5.84
C PHE A 63 2.88 8.58 7.33
N SER A 64 2.21 9.68 7.68
CA SER A 64 2.10 10.11 9.07
C SER A 64 0.71 10.49 9.50
N GLY A 65 0.38 10.23 10.77
CA GLY A 65 -0.92 10.59 11.34
C GLY A 65 -2.11 9.84 10.74
N MET A 66 -1.86 8.82 9.92
CA MET A 66 -2.90 8.09 9.20
C MET A 66 -3.43 6.92 10.04
N GLU A 67 -4.73 6.72 9.99
CA GLU A 67 -5.33 5.49 10.48
C GLU A 67 -4.91 4.31 9.59
N ILE A 68 -4.84 3.10 10.16
CA ILE A 68 -4.40 1.91 9.42
C ILE A 68 -5.29 1.68 8.19
N SER A 69 -6.60 1.91 8.29
CA SER A 69 -7.50 1.75 7.16
C SER A 69 -7.23 2.74 6.02
N GLU A 70 -6.76 3.95 6.35
CA GLU A 70 -6.41 4.99 5.39
C GLU A 70 -5.08 4.65 4.71
N LEU A 71 -4.10 4.13 5.47
CA LEU A 71 -2.84 3.63 4.90
C LEU A 71 -3.11 2.58 3.82
N TYR A 72 -3.94 1.58 4.10
CA TYR A 72 -4.27 0.53 3.13
C TYR A 72 -5.20 0.98 2.00
N ALA A 73 -5.85 2.15 2.13
CA ALA A 73 -6.56 2.80 1.03
C ALA A 73 -5.63 3.68 0.18
N ASN A 74 -4.46 4.06 0.70
CA ASN A 74 -3.49 4.87 -0.03
C ASN A 74 -2.79 4.03 -1.11
N GLN A 75 -2.92 4.48 -2.36
CA GLN A 75 -2.36 3.79 -3.51
C GLN A 75 -0.82 3.72 -3.44
N ALA A 76 -0.14 4.81 -3.11
CA ALA A 76 1.33 4.84 -3.03
C ALA A 76 1.87 3.88 -1.95
N PHE A 77 1.20 3.79 -0.80
CA PHE A 77 1.55 2.82 0.23
C PHE A 77 1.33 1.38 -0.25
N THR A 78 0.18 1.11 -0.86
CA THR A 78 -0.15 -0.23 -1.37
C THR A 78 0.81 -0.68 -2.48
N GLU A 79 1.12 0.20 -3.44
CA GLU A 79 2.11 -0.05 -4.48
C GLU A 79 3.50 -0.29 -3.90
N PHE A 80 3.87 0.43 -2.83
CA PHE A 80 5.11 0.19 -2.12
C PHE A 80 5.14 -1.22 -1.49
N LEU A 81 4.05 -1.67 -0.85
CA LEU A 81 3.96 -3.01 -0.26
C LEU A 81 4.08 -4.13 -1.31
N LEU A 82 3.58 -3.92 -2.54
CA LEU A 82 3.73 -4.88 -3.64
C LEU A 82 5.20 -5.15 -4.00
N LYS A 83 6.13 -4.23 -3.67
CA LYS A 83 7.58 -4.42 -3.83
C LYS A 83 8.18 -5.38 -2.79
N LYS A 84 7.37 -5.96 -1.90
CA LYS A 84 7.76 -6.89 -0.83
C LYS A 84 8.91 -6.33 0.03
N PRO A 85 8.71 -5.15 0.65
CA PRO A 85 9.76 -4.44 1.34
C PRO A 85 10.32 -5.24 2.53
N GLY A 86 11.56 -4.97 2.89
CA GLY A 86 12.10 -5.38 4.18
C GLY A 86 11.59 -4.47 5.28
N ILE A 87 11.10 -5.02 6.40
CA ILE A 87 10.69 -4.24 7.57
C ILE A 87 11.90 -3.93 8.46
N LEU A 88 12.04 -2.66 8.85
CA LEU A 88 13.03 -2.19 9.80
C LEU A 88 12.32 -1.44 10.95
N PRO A 89 12.17 -2.06 12.13
CA PRO A 89 11.55 -1.38 13.26
C PRO A 89 12.51 -0.36 13.89
N HIS A 90 12.03 0.85 14.16
CA HIS A 90 12.69 1.76 15.10
C HIS A 90 12.26 1.37 16.52
N PRO A 91 13.14 0.80 17.36
CA PRO A 91 12.73 0.17 18.61
C PRO A 91 11.95 1.08 19.58
N PRO A 92 12.35 2.36 19.79
CA PRO A 92 11.58 3.27 20.63
C PRO A 92 10.16 3.50 20.12
N SER A 93 10.00 3.80 18.82
CA SER A 93 8.68 4.01 18.22
C SER A 93 7.83 2.74 18.26
N LEU A 94 8.43 1.58 17.99
CA LEU A 94 7.72 0.29 18.07
C LEU A 94 7.24 -0.01 19.49
N SER A 95 8.04 0.33 20.50
CA SER A 95 7.64 0.16 21.91
C SER A 95 6.49 1.10 22.29
N PHE A 96 6.52 2.34 21.80
CA PHE A 96 5.52 3.35 22.15
C PHE A 96 4.19 3.14 21.41
N PHE A 97 4.23 2.76 20.13
CA PHE A 97 3.05 2.52 19.28
C PHE A 97 2.86 1.03 18.95
N ASN A 98 3.14 0.17 19.93
CA ASN A 98 3.15 -1.29 19.74
C ASN A 98 1.85 -1.81 19.14
N ASP A 99 0.71 -1.38 19.67
CA ASP A 99 -0.60 -1.86 19.23
C ASP A 99 -0.92 -1.39 17.81
N TYR A 100 -0.61 -0.14 17.47
CA TYR A 100 -0.75 0.37 16.10
C TYR A 100 0.06 -0.47 15.09
N PHE A 101 1.34 -0.72 15.37
CA PHE A 101 2.18 -1.48 14.44
C PHE A 101 1.81 -2.97 14.39
N LYS A 102 1.33 -3.56 15.51
CA LYS A 102 0.75 -4.91 15.50
C LYS A 102 -0.48 -4.97 14.60
N ASP A 103 -1.41 -4.06 14.76
CA ASP A 103 -2.64 -4.02 13.96
C ASP A 103 -2.33 -3.80 12.48
N LEU A 104 -1.36 -2.93 12.16
CA LEU A 104 -0.87 -2.71 10.81
C LEU A 104 -0.36 -4.01 10.17
N MET A 105 0.42 -4.80 10.90
CA MET A 105 0.98 -6.08 10.44
C MET A 105 -0.08 -7.19 10.32
N LEU A 106 -1.14 -7.12 11.14
CA LEU A 106 -2.23 -8.10 11.14
C LEU A 106 -3.28 -7.84 10.06
N GLN A 107 -3.29 -6.64 9.46
CA GLN A 107 -4.25 -6.31 8.42
C GLN A 107 -4.17 -7.27 7.24
N ARG A 108 -5.36 -7.62 6.74
CA ARG A 108 -5.53 -8.49 5.58
C ARG A 108 -6.39 -7.78 4.56
N ALA A 109 -6.02 -7.93 3.29
CA ALA A 109 -6.84 -7.44 2.18
C ALA A 109 -8.27 -7.99 2.32
N LYS A 110 -9.24 -7.08 2.31
CA LYS A 110 -10.65 -7.43 2.33
C LYS A 110 -10.97 -8.17 1.03
N LYS A 111 -11.45 -9.41 1.14
CA LYS A 111 -11.70 -10.29 -0.02
C LYS A 111 -13.05 -10.05 -0.69
N LYS A 112 -13.97 -9.35 -0.03
CA LYS A 112 -15.33 -9.10 -0.54
C LYS A 112 -15.33 -7.96 -1.54
N LEU A 113 -16.02 -8.15 -2.66
CA LEU A 113 -16.14 -7.17 -3.74
C LEU A 113 -16.67 -5.82 -3.23
N LYS A 114 -17.71 -5.81 -2.39
CA LYS A 114 -18.29 -4.57 -1.82
C LYS A 114 -17.24 -3.68 -1.15
N ASN A 115 -16.30 -4.27 -0.41
CA ASN A 115 -15.27 -3.52 0.30
C ASN A 115 -14.22 -2.90 -0.64
N THR A 116 -14.03 -3.49 -1.81
CA THR A 116 -13.10 -3.00 -2.83
C THR A 116 -13.74 -1.92 -3.70
N ILE A 117 -15.04 -2.04 -3.99
CA ILE A 117 -15.82 -1.05 -4.75
C ILE A 117 -15.72 0.34 -4.12
N ASP A 118 -15.70 0.42 -2.78
CA ASP A 118 -15.60 1.69 -2.08
C ASP A 118 -14.27 2.42 -2.31
N LEU A 119 -13.21 1.69 -2.67
CA LEU A 119 -11.87 2.23 -2.96
C LEU A 119 -11.70 2.67 -4.43
N ILE A 120 -12.70 2.42 -5.29
CA ILE A 120 -12.62 2.76 -6.71
C ILE A 120 -13.04 4.22 -6.89
N GLU A 121 -12.10 5.04 -7.38
CA GLU A 121 -12.33 6.46 -7.65
C GLU A 121 -13.26 6.69 -8.86
N ASN A 122 -13.16 5.83 -9.88
CA ASN A 122 -13.94 5.99 -11.11
C ASN A 122 -15.43 5.66 -10.87
N PRO A 123 -16.35 6.63 -10.99
CA PRO A 123 -17.76 6.46 -10.64
C PRO A 123 -18.50 5.50 -11.59
N GLU A 124 -18.10 5.45 -12.86
CA GLU A 124 -18.70 4.57 -13.86
C GLU A 124 -18.34 3.11 -13.60
N ILE A 125 -17.07 2.83 -13.29
CA ILE A 125 -16.61 1.49 -12.89
C ILE A 125 -17.28 1.09 -11.57
N LYS A 126 -17.39 2.01 -10.62
CA LYS A 126 -18.04 1.78 -9.33
C LYS A 126 -19.52 1.40 -9.50
N LYS A 127 -20.27 2.15 -10.31
CA LYS A 127 -21.67 1.88 -10.63
C LYS A 127 -21.84 0.54 -11.34
N TYR A 128 -20.96 0.26 -12.30
CA TYR A 128 -20.96 -1.01 -13.01
C TYR A 128 -20.72 -2.20 -12.06
N LEU A 129 -19.68 -2.14 -11.22
CA LEU A 129 -19.33 -3.24 -10.31
C LEU A 129 -20.36 -3.42 -9.19
N SER A 130 -21.03 -2.34 -8.77
CA SER A 130 -22.11 -2.39 -7.79
C SER A 130 -23.33 -3.18 -8.27
N ALA A 131 -23.49 -3.40 -9.58
CA ALA A 131 -24.56 -4.23 -10.14
C ALA A 131 -24.36 -5.74 -9.87
N PHE A 132 -23.16 -6.15 -9.42
CA PHE A 132 -22.83 -7.53 -9.08
C PHE A 132 -22.95 -7.73 -7.57
N SER A 133 -23.64 -8.79 -7.16
CA SER A 133 -23.99 -9.08 -5.76
C SER A 133 -22.80 -8.94 -4.81
N GLY A 134 -22.89 -7.97 -3.88
CA GLY A 134 -21.77 -7.42 -3.11
C GLY A 134 -21.12 -8.32 -2.05
N ASP A 135 -21.68 -9.49 -1.76
CA ASP A 135 -21.12 -10.43 -0.77
C ASP A 135 -20.15 -11.46 -1.36
N LEU A 136 -20.03 -11.53 -2.69
CA LEU A 136 -19.08 -12.42 -3.32
C LEU A 136 -17.64 -12.01 -3.05
N SER A 137 -16.76 -13.00 -2.91
CA SER A 137 -15.33 -12.76 -2.93
C SER A 137 -14.90 -12.30 -4.34
N LEU A 138 -13.85 -11.49 -4.44
CA LEU A 138 -13.29 -11.07 -5.74
C LEU A 138 -12.96 -12.28 -6.62
N ASP A 139 -12.36 -13.33 -6.06
CA ASP A 139 -12.01 -14.54 -6.81
C ASP A 139 -13.24 -15.28 -7.35
N SER A 140 -14.30 -15.36 -6.54
CA SER A 140 -15.59 -15.95 -6.93
C SER A 140 -16.30 -15.09 -7.98
N PHE A 141 -16.18 -13.76 -7.88
CA PHE A 141 -16.69 -12.84 -8.89
C PHE A 141 -15.99 -13.05 -10.23
N PHE A 142 -14.64 -13.07 -10.25
CA PHE A 142 -13.85 -13.28 -11.46
C PHE A 142 -14.05 -14.66 -12.09
N SER A 143 -14.28 -15.69 -11.28
CA SER A 143 -14.35 -17.07 -11.76
C SER A 143 -15.77 -17.55 -12.07
N GLY A 144 -16.80 -16.94 -11.48
CA GLY A 144 -18.20 -17.35 -11.65
C GLY A 144 -19.02 -16.35 -12.47
N GLN A 145 -19.46 -15.26 -11.84
CA GLN A 145 -20.36 -14.30 -12.49
C GLN A 145 -19.73 -13.62 -13.71
N LEU A 146 -18.42 -13.40 -13.69
CA LEU A 146 -17.72 -12.79 -14.81
C LEU A 146 -17.49 -13.75 -15.97
N ALA A 147 -17.14 -15.00 -15.70
CA ALA A 147 -16.87 -16.00 -16.72
C ALA A 147 -18.12 -16.38 -17.54
N HIS A 148 -19.31 -16.22 -16.93
CA HIS A 148 -20.58 -16.66 -17.50
C HIS A 148 -21.52 -15.50 -17.91
N LYS A 149 -21.03 -14.25 -17.94
CA LYS A 149 -21.83 -13.11 -18.40
C LYS A 149 -22.11 -13.23 -19.91
N THR A 150 -23.38 -13.28 -20.29
CA THR A 150 -23.85 -13.19 -21.70
C THR A 150 -23.39 -11.87 -22.35
N PRO A 151 -23.23 -11.79 -23.69
CA PRO A 151 -22.46 -10.72 -24.31
C PRO A 151 -23.17 -9.36 -24.32
N LEU A 152 -22.37 -8.31 -24.04
CA LEU A 152 -22.53 -6.87 -24.34
C LEU A 152 -23.92 -6.24 -24.12
N ASN A 153 -24.40 -6.21 -22.87
CA ASN A 153 -25.55 -5.38 -22.49
C ASN A 153 -25.13 -4.03 -21.86
N SER A 154 -23.83 -3.83 -21.62
CA SER A 154 -23.28 -2.59 -21.07
C SER A 154 -22.11 -2.08 -21.92
N PRO A 155 -21.96 -0.75 -22.08
CA PRO A 155 -20.81 -0.17 -22.78
C PRO A 155 -19.48 -0.46 -22.09
N TYR A 156 -19.46 -0.95 -20.85
CA TYR A 156 -18.25 -1.34 -20.13
C TYR A 156 -17.90 -2.83 -20.29
N ASP A 157 -18.70 -3.59 -21.04
CA ASP A 157 -18.50 -5.02 -21.20
C ASP A 157 -17.16 -5.37 -21.90
N PHE A 158 -16.59 -4.42 -22.66
CA PHE A 158 -15.25 -4.56 -23.25
C PHE A 158 -14.12 -4.67 -22.21
N LEU A 159 -14.24 -4.01 -21.05
CA LEU A 159 -13.26 -4.11 -19.97
C LEU A 159 -13.15 -5.56 -19.47
N PHE A 160 -14.24 -6.31 -19.54
CA PHE A 160 -14.31 -7.71 -19.11
C PHE A 160 -13.75 -8.68 -20.15
N HIS A 161 -13.99 -8.42 -21.43
CA HIS A 161 -13.33 -9.17 -22.50
C HIS A 161 -11.80 -8.96 -22.46
N ALA A 162 -11.34 -7.75 -22.16
CA ALA A 162 -9.92 -7.46 -21.97
C ALA A 162 -9.34 -8.24 -20.77
N LEU A 163 -10.03 -8.25 -19.62
CA LEU A 163 -9.61 -9.01 -18.43
C LEU A 163 -9.59 -10.53 -18.66
N ARG A 164 -10.58 -11.08 -19.38
CA ARG A 164 -10.61 -12.50 -19.75
C ARG A 164 -9.39 -12.90 -20.58
N GLY A 165 -9.01 -12.09 -21.56
CA GLY A 165 -7.83 -12.34 -22.40
C GLY A 165 -6.50 -12.28 -21.63
N ILE A 166 -6.43 -11.58 -20.50
CA ILE A 166 -5.24 -11.57 -19.63
C ILE A 166 -5.13 -12.90 -18.85
N LYS A 167 -6.26 -13.44 -18.36
CA LYS A 167 -6.29 -14.67 -17.56
C LYS A 167 -6.03 -15.94 -18.39
N GLU A 168 -6.35 -15.93 -19.68
CA GLU A 168 -6.04 -17.02 -20.62
C GLU A 168 -4.55 -17.05 -21.05
N ARG A 169 -3.76 -16.04 -20.68
CA ARG A 169 -2.33 -15.90 -21.05
C ARG A 169 -1.34 -16.14 -19.90
N VAL A 170 -1.84 -16.36 -18.68
CA VAL A 170 -1.06 -16.68 -17.47
C VAL A 170 -1.35 -18.11 -17.06
#